data_AF-A0A329MZ31-F1
#
_entry.id   AF-A0A329MZ31-F1
#
_cell.length_a   1.000
_cell.length_b   1.000
_cell.length_c   1.000
_cell.angle_alpha   90.00
_cell.angle_beta   90.00
_cell.angle_gamma   90.00
#
_symmetry.space_group_name_H-M   'P 1'
#
loop_
_entity.id
_entity.type
_entity.pdbx_description
1 polymer ?
#
loop_
_entity_poly.entity_id
_entity_poly.type
_entity_poly.pdbx_seq_one_letter_code
_entity_poly.pdbx_strand_id
1 'polypeptide(L)'
;METKPFHVHDDDRQIMIKKDRIQAKHWVEHLGFIDREIAYLIKLSSGFREQLEMIRKQNELLISALSAYDTRIADMAECDDMECEVYYLEQHEDFRNGFINHRKQYEVLKEALFSELLAK
;
A
#
# COMPACT_ATOMS: atom_id res chain seq x y z
N MET A 1 -21.92 4.32 5.14
CA MET A 1 -22.69 3.08 5.41
C MET A 1 -21.79 1.95 4.98
N GLU A 2 -21.20 1.19 5.90
CA GLU A 2 -20.33 0.06 5.55
C GLU A 2 -21.19 -1.05 4.94
N THR A 3 -21.06 -1.25 3.64
CA THR A 3 -21.65 -2.39 2.94
C THR A 3 -20.91 -3.64 3.38
N LYS A 4 -21.65 -4.63 3.91
CA LYS A 4 -21.09 -5.91 4.35
C LYS A 4 -20.40 -6.58 3.15
N PRO A 5 -19.06 -6.76 3.16
CA PRO A 5 -18.32 -7.16 1.96
C PRO A 5 -18.45 -8.65 1.63
N PHE A 6 -18.79 -9.48 2.61
CA PHE A 6 -18.91 -10.93 2.48
C PHE A 6 -20.36 -11.40 2.62
N HIS A 7 -20.73 -12.37 1.79
CA HIS A 7 -22.05 -13.00 1.76
C HIS A 7 -21.96 -14.51 1.98
N VAL A 8 -23.04 -15.12 2.48
CA VAL A 8 -23.09 -16.56 2.80
C VAL A 8 -22.95 -17.45 1.56
N HIS A 9 -23.28 -16.92 0.39
CA HIS A 9 -23.14 -17.62 -0.89
C HIS A 9 -21.77 -17.39 -1.56
N ASP A 10 -20.89 -16.61 -0.93
CA ASP A 10 -19.52 -16.49 -1.44
C ASP A 10 -18.77 -17.80 -1.16
N ASP A 11 -18.10 -18.33 -2.17
CA ASP A 11 -17.13 -19.41 -1.98
C ASP A 11 -15.81 -18.88 -1.39
N ASP A 12 -14.94 -19.79 -0.95
CA ASP A 12 -13.67 -19.45 -0.30
C ASP A 12 -12.79 -18.56 -1.19
N ARG A 13 -12.81 -18.77 -2.50
CA ARG A 13 -12.03 -17.99 -3.47
C ARG A 13 -12.58 -16.57 -3.60
N GLN A 14 -13.89 -16.42 -3.70
CA GLN A 14 -14.56 -15.12 -3.73
C GLN A 14 -14.29 -14.33 -2.44
N ILE A 15 -14.33 -14.99 -1.28
CA ILE A 15 -13.99 -14.39 0.01
C ILE A 15 -12.53 -13.89 0.00
N MET A 16 -11.60 -14.71 -0.48
CA MET A 16 -10.18 -14.36 -0.57
C MET A 16 -9.94 -13.13 -1.47
N ILE A 17 -10.47 -13.13 -2.70
CA ILE A 17 -10.34 -12.01 -3.63
C ILE A 17 -10.94 -10.73 -3.04
N LYS A 18 -12.13 -10.81 -2.43
CA LYS A 18 -12.78 -9.66 -1.79
C LYS A 18 -11.93 -9.10 -0.65
N LYS A 19 -11.40 -9.96 0.21
CA LYS A 19 -10.52 -9.58 1.33
C LYS A 19 -9.26 -8.87 0.81
N ASP A 20 -8.60 -9.45 -0.19
CA ASP A 20 -7.33 -8.94 -0.70
C ASP A 20 -7.51 -7.62 -1.47
N ARG A 21 -8.60 -7.46 -2.22
CA ARG A 21 -9.01 -6.17 -2.81
C ARG A 21 -9.21 -5.08 -1.77
N ILE A 22 -9.96 -5.37 -0.71
CA ILE A 22 -10.20 -4.41 0.37
C ILE A 22 -8.87 -4.00 1.00
N GLN A 23 -7.98 -4.97 1.23
CA GLN A 23 -6.66 -4.70 1.80
C GLN A 23 -5.80 -3.84 0.86
N ALA A 24 -5.75 -4.15 -0.43
CA ALA A 24 -5.01 -3.38 -1.43
C ALA A 24 -5.51 -1.93 -1.51
N LYS A 25 -6.83 -1.72 -1.49
CA LYS A 25 -7.43 -0.38 -1.46
C LYS A 25 -7.03 0.42 -0.23
N HIS A 26 -7.07 -0.19 0.96
CA HIS A 26 -6.61 0.47 2.18
C HIS A 26 -5.12 0.86 2.11
N TRP A 27 -4.27 0.02 1.51
CA TRP A 27 -2.86 0.37 1.30
C TRP A 27 -2.71 1.56 0.36
N VAL A 28 -3.43 1.60 -0.76
CA VAL A 28 -3.42 2.73 -1.69
C VAL A 28 -3.89 4.02 -1.02
N GLU A 29 -4.98 3.96 -0.24
CA GLU A 29 -5.49 5.12 0.51
C GLU A 29 -4.46 5.65 1.51
N HIS A 30 -3.78 4.77 2.24
CA HIS A 30 -2.75 5.13 3.19
C HIS A 30 -1.52 5.73 2.49
N LEU A 31 -1.03 5.12 1.41
CA LEU A 31 0.06 5.67 0.61
C LEU A 31 -0.31 7.03 0.01
N GLY A 32 -1.57 7.22 -0.37
CA GLY A 32 -2.10 8.52 -0.80
C GLY A 32 -2.09 9.57 0.32
N PHE A 33 -2.31 9.16 1.57
CA PHE A 33 -2.11 10.05 2.73
C PHE A 33 -0.63 10.39 2.92
N ILE A 34 0.27 9.40 2.85
CA ILE A 34 1.72 9.60 2.98
C ILE A 34 2.23 10.59 1.91
N ASP A 35 1.76 10.49 0.66
CA ASP A 35 2.13 11.44 -0.40
C ASP A 35 1.80 12.90 -0.02
N ARG A 36 0.57 13.12 0.43
CA ARG A 36 0.12 14.46 0.88
C ARG A 36 0.92 14.94 2.08
N GLU A 37 1.19 14.06 3.03
CA GLU A 37 1.98 14.37 4.21
C GLU A 37 3.41 14.79 3.83
N ILE A 38 4.08 14.04 2.94
CA ILE A 38 5.41 14.39 2.42
C ILE A 38 5.41 15.76 1.74
N ALA A 39 4.39 16.08 0.94
CA ALA A 39 4.26 17.38 0.30
C ALA A 39 4.18 18.56 1.30
N TYR A 40 3.66 18.33 2.50
CA TYR A 40 3.72 19.31 3.60
C TYR A 40 5.10 19.33 4.26
N LEU A 41 5.69 18.17 4.55
CA LEU A 41 7.00 18.07 5.20
C LEU A 41 8.12 18.74 4.39
N ILE A 42 8.09 18.64 3.06
CA ILE A 42 9.05 19.30 2.15
C ILE A 42 9.03 20.83 2.29
N LYS A 43 7.87 21.40 2.66
CA LYS A 43 7.70 22.84 2.91
C LYS A 43 8.20 23.24 4.31
N LEU A 44 8.20 22.31 5.27
CA LEU A 44 8.57 22.55 6.66
C LEU A 44 10.07 22.40 6.93
N SER A 45 10.76 21.49 6.25
CA SER A 45 12.22 21.33 6.38
C SER A 45 12.90 21.29 5.01
N SER A 46 13.86 22.21 4.81
CA SER A 46 14.76 22.18 3.66
C SER A 46 15.88 21.14 3.83
N GLY A 47 16.23 20.77 5.07
CA GLY A 47 17.33 19.85 5.37
C GLY A 47 17.06 18.39 4.97
N PHE A 48 15.78 18.00 4.91
CA PHE A 48 15.34 16.66 4.54
C PHE A 48 14.70 16.57 3.15
N ARG A 49 14.75 17.65 2.35
CA ARG A 49 14.01 17.74 1.09
C ARG A 49 14.35 16.60 0.12
N GLU A 50 15.64 16.27 -0.03
CA GLU A 50 16.06 15.23 -0.97
C GLU A 50 15.56 13.84 -0.56
N GLN A 51 15.67 13.51 0.73
CA GLN A 51 15.19 12.24 1.27
C GLN A 51 13.67 12.13 1.15
N LEU A 52 12.96 13.22 1.42
CA LEU A 52 11.50 13.31 1.27
C LEU A 52 11.06 13.14 -0.19
N GLU A 53 11.73 13.78 -1.15
CA GLU A 53 11.44 13.61 -2.58
C GLU A 53 11.75 12.17 -3.05
N MET A 54 12.82 11.57 -2.55
CA MET A 54 13.17 10.18 -2.88
C MET A 54 12.11 9.20 -2.37
N ILE A 55 11.70 9.32 -1.11
CA ILE A 55 10.67 8.42 -0.56
C ILE A 55 9.30 8.68 -1.20
N ARG A 56 9.00 9.92 -1.60
CA ARG A 56 7.78 10.25 -2.35
C ARG A 56 7.71 9.52 -3.68
N LYS A 57 8.80 9.50 -4.44
CA LYS A 57 8.87 8.75 -5.71
C LYS A 57 8.65 7.25 -5.49
N GLN A 58 9.22 6.68 -4.43
CA GLN A 58 8.99 5.28 -4.07
C GLN A 58 7.52 5.02 -3.70
N ASN A 59 6.90 5.96 -2.98
CA ASN A 59 5.48 5.91 -2.64
C ASN A 59 4.59 5.91 -3.89
N GLU A 60 4.86 6.80 -4.86
CA GLU A 60 4.14 6.88 -6.14
C GLU A 60 4.26 5.59 -6.96
N LEU A 61 5.48 5.01 -7.03
CA LEU A 61 5.70 3.73 -7.70
C LEU A 61 4.89 2.60 -7.05
N LEU A 62 4.84 2.57 -5.72
CA LEU A 62 4.09 1.56 -4.99
C LEU A 62 2.57 1.72 -5.16
N ILE A 63 2.07 2.96 -5.15
CA ILE A 63 0.66 3.25 -5.47
C ILE A 63 0.31 2.75 -6.87
N SER A 64 1.15 3.04 -7.86
CA SER A 64 0.93 2.61 -9.24
C SER A 64 0.90 1.08 -9.35
N ALA A 65 1.84 0.38 -8.71
CA ALA A 65 1.90 -1.07 -8.71
C ALA A 65 0.69 -1.72 -8.02
N LEU A 66 0.28 -1.21 -6.85
CA LEU A 66 -0.89 -1.69 -6.12
C LEU A 66 -2.21 -1.44 -6.88
N SER A 67 -2.31 -0.32 -7.58
CA SER A 67 -3.50 0.01 -8.37
C SER A 67 -3.63 -0.92 -9.59
N ALA A 68 -2.49 -1.25 -10.22
CA ALA A 68 -2.45 -2.26 -11.28
C ALA A 68 -2.81 -3.65 -10.74
N TYR A 69 -2.35 -4.00 -9.54
CA TYR A 69 -2.71 -5.25 -8.86
C TYR A 69 -4.22 -5.35 -8.54
N ASP A 70 -4.85 -4.30 -8.00
CA ASP A 70 -6.31 -4.28 -7.73
C ASP A 70 -7.16 -4.53 -8.99
N THR A 71 -6.62 -4.12 -10.15
CA THR A 71 -7.25 -4.39 -11.46
C THR A 71 -7.12 -5.86 -11.85
N ARG A 72 -5.95 -6.48 -11.64
CA ARG A 72 -5.63 -7.86 -12.04
C ARG A 72 -6.05 -8.93 -11.04
N ILE A 73 -6.35 -8.59 -9.80
CA ILE A 73 -6.78 -9.58 -8.80
C ILE A 73 -8.15 -10.19 -9.14
N ALA A 74 -8.90 -9.61 -10.09
CA ALA A 74 -10.08 -10.24 -10.66
C ALA A 74 -9.74 -11.57 -11.36
N ASP A 75 -8.57 -11.61 -12.00
CA ASP A 75 -8.08 -12.74 -12.80
C ASP A 75 -7.84 -13.97 -11.91
N MET A 76 -7.65 -13.80 -10.59
CA MET A 76 -7.60 -14.91 -9.63
C MET A 76 -8.89 -15.73 -9.62
N ALA A 77 -10.04 -15.15 -9.99
CA ALA A 77 -11.29 -15.89 -10.11
C ALA A 77 -11.23 -16.96 -11.21
N GLU A 78 -10.36 -16.77 -12.20
CA GLU A 78 -10.18 -17.64 -13.37
C GLU A 78 -9.15 -18.75 -13.15
N CYS A 79 -8.55 -18.86 -11.95
CA CYS A 79 -7.58 -19.92 -11.65
C CYS A 79 -8.25 -21.32 -11.66
N ASP A 80 -7.73 -22.24 -12.46
CA ASP A 80 -8.27 -23.61 -12.57
C ASP A 80 -7.47 -24.66 -11.77
N ASP A 81 -6.33 -24.27 -11.20
CA ASP A 81 -5.46 -25.13 -10.40
C ASP A 81 -4.88 -24.41 -9.16
N MET A 82 -4.26 -25.19 -8.27
CA MET A 82 -3.64 -24.65 -7.06
C MET A 82 -2.36 -23.85 -7.34
N GLU A 83 -1.66 -24.10 -8.45
CA GLU A 83 -0.44 -23.38 -8.78
C GLU A 83 -0.75 -21.91 -9.07
N CYS A 84 -1.83 -21.66 -9.82
CA CYS A 84 -2.35 -20.32 -10.07
C CYS A 84 -2.80 -19.62 -8.78
N GLU A 85 -3.52 -20.32 -7.90
CA GLU A 85 -3.97 -19.75 -6.62
C GLU A 85 -2.79 -19.33 -5.72
N VAL A 86 -1.76 -20.19 -5.62
CA VAL A 86 -0.54 -19.89 -4.84
C VAL A 86 0.20 -18.69 -5.43
N TYR A 87 0.29 -18.58 -6.75
CA TYR A 87 0.94 -17.44 -7.41
C TYR A 87 0.31 -16.09 -7.05
N TYR A 88 -1.03 -15.98 -7.07
CA TYR A 88 -1.70 -14.75 -6.67
C TYR A 88 -1.55 -14.47 -5.17
N LEU A 89 -1.50 -15.51 -4.33
CA LEU A 89 -1.26 -15.36 -2.90
C LEU A 89 0.14 -14.83 -2.59
N GLU A 90 1.16 -15.38 -3.25
CA GLU A 90 2.54 -14.90 -3.10
C GLU A 90 2.67 -13.44 -3.56
N GLN A 91 2.10 -13.08 -4.71
CA GLN A 91 2.05 -11.69 -5.15
C GLN A 91 1.39 -10.76 -4.13
N HIS A 92 0.29 -11.19 -3.52
CA HIS A 92 -0.38 -10.38 -2.50
C HIS A 92 0.51 -10.13 -1.28
N GLU A 93 1.24 -11.15 -0.83
CA GLU A 93 2.18 -11.02 0.28
C GLU A 93 3.41 -10.18 -0.08
N ASP A 94 3.88 -10.23 -1.33
CA ASP A 94 4.93 -9.32 -1.82
C ASP A 94 4.48 -7.85 -1.73
N PHE A 95 3.25 -7.55 -2.16
CA PHE A 95 2.67 -6.21 -2.02
C PHE A 95 2.51 -5.81 -0.54
N ARG A 96 2.06 -6.73 0.32
CA ARG A 96 1.97 -6.48 1.77
C ARG A 96 3.33 -6.11 2.35
N ASN A 97 4.36 -6.88 2.03
CA ASN A 97 5.72 -6.66 2.51
C ASN A 97 6.29 -5.34 1.99
N GLY A 98 6.05 -5.03 0.71
CA GLY A 98 6.40 -3.75 0.10
C GLY A 98 5.77 -2.56 0.83
N PHE A 99 4.45 -2.62 1.09
CA PHE A 99 3.73 -1.61 1.86
C PHE A 99 4.29 -1.45 3.28
N ILE A 100 4.46 -2.54 4.03
CA ILE A 100 4.97 -2.50 5.40
C ILE A 100 6.38 -1.90 5.45
N ASN A 101 7.26 -2.32 4.54
CA ASN A 101 8.64 -1.83 4.49
C ASN A 101 8.67 -0.34 4.15
N HIS A 102 7.91 0.09 3.13
CA HIS A 102 7.82 1.49 2.75
C HIS A 102 7.31 2.36 3.91
N ARG A 103 6.24 1.93 4.59
CA ARG A 103 5.69 2.65 5.74
C ARG A 103 6.72 2.82 6.86
N LYS A 104 7.47 1.77 7.19
CA LYS A 104 8.53 1.84 8.21
C LYS A 104 9.64 2.81 7.83
N GLN A 105 10.08 2.79 6.57
CA GLN A 105 11.10 3.74 6.09
C GLN A 105 10.60 5.18 6.18
N TYR A 106 9.33 5.41 5.87
CA TYR A 106 8.70 6.71 6.00
C TYR A 106 8.59 7.17 7.46
N GLU A 107 8.15 6.29 8.36
CA GLU A 107 8.07 6.54 9.80
C GLU A 107 9.44 6.97 10.36
N VAL A 108 10.52 6.25 10.03
CA VAL A 108 11.89 6.58 10.47
C VAL A 108 12.33 7.96 9.96
N LEU A 109 12.10 8.26 8.69
CA LEU A 109 12.45 9.56 8.11
C LEU A 109 11.67 10.70 8.77
N LYS A 110 10.38 10.48 9.02
CA LYS A 110 9.48 11.44 9.68
C LYS A 110 9.90 11.73 11.12
N GLU A 111 10.28 10.71 11.89
CA GLU A 111 10.81 10.88 13.25
C GLU A 111 12.13 11.66 13.27
N ALA A 112 13.04 11.39 12.33
CA ALA A 112 14.29 12.13 12.20
C ALA A 112 14.04 13.61 11.88
N LEU A 113 13.12 13.89 10.97
CA LEU A 113 12.70 15.26 10.63
C LEU A 113 12.07 15.96 11.84
N PHE A 114 11.15 15.31 12.56
CA PHE A 114 10.53 15.91 13.75
C PHE A 114 11.55 16.20 14.84
N SER A 115 12.54 15.33 15.02
CA SER A 115 13.63 15.56 15.97
C SER A 115 14.46 16.80 15.60
N GLU A 116 14.73 17.01 14.31
CA GLU A 116 15.41 18.23 13.81
C GLU A 116 14.57 19.49 14.03
N LEU A 117 13.26 19.43 13.76
CA LEU A 117 12.36 20.56 13.96
C LEU A 117 12.19 20.95 15.42
N LEU A 118 12.16 19.98 16.34
CA LEU A 118 12.02 20.22 17.78
C LEU A 118 13.33 20.65 18.46
N ALA A 119 14.48 20.40 17.83
CA ALA A 119 15.78 20.84 18.32
C ALA A 119 16.10 22.31 17.97
N LYS A 120 15.27 22.94 17.13
CA LYS A 120 15.32 24.37 16.80
C LYS A 120 14.45 25.18 17.75
#